data_AF-A0A4R5ND41-F1
#
_entry.id   AF-A0A4R5ND41-F1
#
_cell.length_a   1.000
_cell.length_b   1.000
_cell.length_c   1.000
_cell.angle_alpha   90.00
_cell.angle_beta   90.00
_cell.angle_gamma   90.00
#
_symmetry.space_group_name_H-M   'P 1'
#
loop_
_entity.id
_entity.type
_entity.pdbx_description
1 polymer ?
#
loop_
_entity_poly.entity_id
_entity_poly.type
_entity_poly.pdbx_seq_one_letter_code
_entity_poly.pdbx_strand_id
1 'polypeptide(L)'
;MMTIGRYLRTKRFFKELTLQQVVDTVRENYNFSTSTSVLSAIETDKNKILDGELLFVLADLYGADLEELSDLILKNLKANNRRN
;
A
#
# COMPACT_ATOMS: atom_id res chain seq x y z
N MET A 1 1.64 1.77 16.10
CA MET A 1 2.51 2.33 15.04
C MET A 1 1.76 2.16 13.74
N MET A 2 1.58 3.23 12.96
CA MET A 2 0.96 3.11 11.64
C MET A 2 1.89 2.29 10.74
N THR A 3 1.35 1.31 10.02
CA THR A 3 2.10 0.49 9.06
C THR A 3 1.76 0.94 7.65
N ILE A 4 2.61 0.56 6.69
CA ILE A 4 2.39 0.86 5.27
C ILE A 4 1.05 0.24 4.82
N GLY A 5 0.78 -1.01 5.20
CA GLY A 5 -0.46 -1.71 4.84
C GLY A 5 -1.71 -1.00 5.37
N ARG A 6 -1.71 -0.61 6.65
CA ARG A 6 -2.83 0.13 7.24
C ARG A 6 -3.01 1.51 6.61
N TYR A 7 -1.91 2.20 6.32
CA TYR A 7 -1.96 3.49 5.64
C TYR A 7 -2.59 3.39 4.25
N LEU A 8 -2.13 2.43 3.43
CA LEU A 8 -2.70 2.18 2.10
C LEU A 8 -4.19 1.80 2.18
N ARG A 9 -4.57 0.94 3.13
CA ARG A 9 -5.98 0.59 3.38
C ARG A 9 -6.83 1.81 3.71
N THR A 10 -6.31 2.71 4.55
CA THR A 10 -7.01 3.95 4.91
C THR A 10 -7.18 4.86 3.69
N LYS A 11 -6.14 5.04 2.87
CA LYS A 11 -6.24 5.86 1.64
C LYS A 11 -7.23 5.24 0.65
N ARG A 12 -7.21 3.92 0.44
CA ARG A 12 -8.21 3.21 -0.40
C ARG A 12 -9.64 3.43 0.10
N PHE A 13 -9.85 3.33 1.41
CA PHE A 13 -11.17 3.54 2.03
C PHE A 13 -11.72 4.95 1.74
N PHE A 14 -10.87 5.99 1.84
CA PHE A 14 -11.28 7.36 1.51
C PHE A 14 -11.55 7.61 0.03
N LYS A 15 -11.03 6.75 -0.86
CA LYS A 15 -11.39 6.73 -2.28
C LYS A 15 -12.64 5.89 -2.57
N GLU A 16 -13.23 5.27 -1.56
CA GLU A 16 -14.40 4.39 -1.67
C GLU A 16 -14.20 3.21 -2.64
N LEU A 17 -12.95 2.78 -2.82
CA LEU A 17 -12.60 1.69 -3.75
C LEU A 17 -12.66 0.34 -3.04
N THR A 18 -13.34 -0.63 -3.65
CA THR A 18 -13.22 -2.05 -3.28
C THR A 18 -11.90 -2.63 -3.79
N LEU A 19 -11.41 -3.72 -3.18
CA LEU A 19 -10.20 -4.40 -3.67
C LEU A 19 -10.36 -4.90 -5.11
N GLN A 20 -11.56 -5.32 -5.51
CA GLN A 20 -11.81 -5.79 -6.87
C GLN A 20 -11.67 -4.65 -7.88
N GLN A 21 -12.27 -3.48 -7.61
CA GLN A 21 -12.11 -2.29 -8.44
C GLN A 21 -10.64 -1.86 -8.57
N VAL A 22 -9.85 -2.02 -7.52
CA VAL A 22 -8.41 -1.78 -7.59
C VAL A 22 -7.74 -2.77 -8.53
N VAL A 23 -7.99 -4.07 -8.40
CA VAL A 23 -7.41 -5.08 -9.31
C VAL A 23 -7.75 -4.78 -10.77
N ASP A 24 -9.01 -4.47 -11.05
CA ASP A 24 -9.48 -4.20 -12.40
C ASP A 24 -8.81 -2.94 -12.96
N THR A 25 -8.76 -1.85 -12.18
CA THR A 25 -8.13 -0.59 -12.59
C THR A 25 -6.62 -0.73 -12.79
N VAL A 26 -5.94 -1.46 -11.91
CA VAL A 26 -4.50 -1.72 -11.98
C VAL A 26 -4.15 -2.48 -13.26
N ARG A 27 -4.98 -3.45 -13.62
CA ARG A 27 -4.82 -4.22 -14.86
C ARG A 27 -5.08 -3.35 -16.10
N GLU A 28 -6.18 -2.61 -16.12
CA GLU A 28 -6.62 -1.83 -17.29
C GLU A 28 -5.73 -0.62 -17.56
N ASN A 29 -5.35 0.13 -16.52
CA ASN A 29 -4.66 1.42 -16.68
C ASN A 29 -3.14 1.33 -16.60
N TYR A 30 -2.60 0.29 -15.94
CA TYR A 30 -1.15 0.17 -15.70
C TYR A 30 -0.57 -1.12 -16.27
N ASN A 31 -1.37 -1.99 -16.89
CA ASN A 31 -0.95 -3.29 -17.40
C ASN A 31 -0.22 -4.14 -16.33
N PHE A 32 -0.60 -3.98 -15.07
CA PHE A 32 0.02 -4.66 -13.94
C PHE A 32 -0.92 -5.76 -13.42
N SER A 33 -0.36 -6.95 -13.16
CA SER A 33 -1.15 -8.10 -12.69
C SER A 33 -1.08 -8.24 -11.18
N THR A 34 -2.22 -8.17 -10.51
CA THR A 34 -2.35 -8.40 -9.06
C THR A 34 -3.67 -9.09 -8.74
N SER A 35 -3.95 -9.35 -7.46
CA SER A 35 -5.18 -9.98 -7.00
C SER A 35 -5.69 -9.38 -5.68
N THR A 36 -6.97 -9.57 -5.39
CA THR A 36 -7.58 -9.12 -4.14
C THR A 36 -6.93 -9.77 -2.92
N SER A 37 -6.43 -11.01 -3.04
CA SER A 37 -5.70 -11.69 -1.96
C SER A 37 -4.34 -11.06 -1.69
N VAL A 38 -3.60 -10.67 -2.73
CA VAL A 38 -2.32 -9.95 -2.60
C VAL A 38 -2.55 -8.59 -1.93
N LEU A 39 -3.50 -7.80 -2.44
CA LEU A 39 -3.82 -6.49 -1.87
C LEU A 39 -4.30 -6.59 -0.41
N SER A 40 -5.15 -7.56 -0.10
CA SER A 40 -5.61 -7.81 1.27
C SER A 40 -4.47 -8.21 2.20
N ALA A 41 -3.52 -9.04 1.73
CA ALA A 41 -2.35 -9.42 2.51
C ALA A 41 -1.42 -8.22 2.81
N ILE A 42 -1.27 -7.31 1.84
CA ILE A 42 -0.54 -6.05 2.02
C ILE A 42 -1.25 -5.18 3.06
N GLU A 43 -2.55 -4.93 2.89
CA GLU A 43 -3.34 -4.04 3.74
C GLU A 43 -3.56 -4.54 5.18
N THR A 44 -3.33 -5.83 5.41
CA THR A 44 -3.40 -6.46 6.74
C THR A 44 -2.03 -6.78 7.32
N ASP A 45 -0.96 -6.23 6.74
CA ASP A 45 0.44 -6.44 7.15
C ASP A 45 0.86 -7.92 7.20
N LYS A 46 0.14 -8.80 6.50
CA LYS A 46 0.49 -10.23 6.39
C LYS A 46 1.65 -10.46 5.43
N ASN A 47 1.80 -9.58 4.44
CA ASN A 47 2.93 -9.62 3.53
C ASN A 47 4.00 -8.61 3.97
N LYS A 48 5.24 -9.08 4.15
CA LYS A 48 6.37 -8.23 4.58
C LYS A 48 7.06 -7.52 3.43
N ILE A 49 6.85 -7.99 2.21
CA ILE A 49 7.45 -7.46 0.99
C ILE A 49 6.33 -6.90 0.13
N LEU A 50 6.52 -5.65 -0.30
CA LEU A 50 5.66 -4.99 -1.25
C LEU A 50 6.51 -4.68 -2.48
N ASP A 51 6.01 -5.10 -3.64
CA ASP A 51 6.62 -4.75 -4.92
C ASP A 51 6.63 -3.22 -5.11
N GLY A 52 7.75 -2.68 -5.59
CA GLY A 52 7.93 -1.24 -5.74
C GLY A 52 6.99 -0.64 -6.78
N GLU A 53 6.81 -1.29 -7.93
CA GLU A 53 5.91 -0.82 -8.97
C GLU A 53 4.47 -0.83 -8.46
N LEU A 54 4.07 -1.90 -7.78
CA LEU A 54 2.76 -1.98 -7.15
C LEU A 54 2.56 -0.84 -6.13
N LEU A 55 3.57 -0.51 -5.31
CA LEU A 55 3.47 0.61 -4.37
C LEU A 55 3.17 1.93 -5.07
N PHE A 56 3.87 2.24 -6.17
CA PHE A 56 3.65 3.48 -6.92
C PHE A 56 2.25 3.51 -7.57
N VAL A 57 1.82 2.38 -8.14
CA VAL A 57 0.47 2.26 -8.71
C VAL A 57 -0.61 2.47 -7.64
N LEU A 58 -0.46 1.85 -6.48
CA LEU A 58 -1.41 2.04 -5.37
C LEU A 58 -1.37 3.46 -4.83
N ALA A 59 -0.19 4.11 -4.80
CA ALA A 59 -0.07 5.49 -4.37
C ALA A 59 -0.82 6.45 -5.30
N ASP A 60 -0.67 6.27 -6.61
CA ASP A 60 -1.40 7.05 -7.61
C ASP A 60 -2.92 6.84 -7.48
N LEU A 61 -3.37 5.58 -7.48
CA LEU A 61 -4.79 5.24 -7.42
C LEU A 61 -5.44 5.69 -6.11
N TYR A 62 -4.74 5.57 -4.99
CA TYR A 62 -5.28 5.92 -3.67
C TYR A 62 -5.11 7.40 -3.34
N GLY A 63 -4.38 8.17 -4.16
CA GLY A 63 -3.97 9.53 -3.84
C GLY A 63 -3.12 9.58 -2.57
N ALA A 64 -2.22 8.61 -2.41
CA ALA A 64 -1.29 8.55 -1.31
C ALA A 64 -0.08 9.44 -1.59
N ASP A 65 0.27 10.29 -0.62
CA ASP A 65 1.46 11.12 -0.69
C ASP A 65 2.71 10.25 -0.48
N LEU A 66 3.65 10.31 -1.43
CA LEU A 66 4.88 9.54 -1.42
C LEU A 66 5.88 10.04 -0.37
N GLU A 67 5.88 11.33 -0.05
CA GLU A 67 6.69 11.88 1.04
C GLU A 67 6.15 11.39 2.38
N GLU A 68 4.82 11.42 2.58
CA GLU A 68 4.17 10.88 3.79
C GLU A 68 4.49 9.37 3.95
N LEU A 69 4.44 8.62 2.85
CA LEU A 69 4.80 7.20 2.81
C LEU A 69 6.28 6.97 3.18
N SER A 70 7.18 7.75 2.60
CA SER A 70 8.62 7.68 2.87
C SER A 70 8.93 7.96 4.34
N ASP A 71 8.37 9.04 4.89
CA ASP A 71 8.55 9.41 6.29
C ASP A 71 8.03 8.32 7.22
N LEU A 72 6.87 7.73 6.91
CA LEU A 72 6.31 6.61 7.67
C LEU A 72 7.25 5.40 7.67
N ILE A 73 7.78 5.03 6.51
CA ILE A 73 8.73 3.91 6.36
C ILE A 73 9.99 4.17 7.18
N LEU A 74 10.63 5.32 6.99
CA LEU A 74 11.88 5.68 7.67
C LEU A 74 11.69 5.79 9.18
N LYS A 75 10.57 6.34 9.65
CA LYS A 75 10.22 6.41 11.07
C LYS A 75 10.06 5.01 11.66
N ASN A 76 9.38 4.11 10.98
CA ASN A 76 9.18 2.73 11.42
C ASN A 76 10.50 1.97 11.52
N LEU A 77 11.40 2.13 10.54
CA LEU A 77 12.73 1.52 10.57
C LEU A 77 13.56 2.04 11.76
N LYS A 78 13.60 3.36 11.97
CA LYS A 78 14.29 3.98 13.10
C LYS A 78 13.72 3.53 14.45
N ALA A 79 12.40 3.37 14.56
CA ALA A 79 11.74 2.92 15.79
C ALA A 79 12.02 1.43 16.09
N ASN A 80 12.06 0.59 15.07
CA ASN A 80 12.37 -0.83 15.22
C ASN A 80 13.84 -1.07 15.61
N ASN A 81 14.78 -0.28 15.05
CA ASN A 81 16.20 -0.35 15.43
C ASN A 81 16.48 0.08 16.88
N ARG A 82 15.57 0.80 17.54
CA ARG A 82 15.70 1.20 18.95
C ARG A 82 15.15 0.16 19.94
N ARG A 83 14.49 -0.89 19.44
CA ARG A 83 13.87 -1.95 20.26
C ARG A 83 14.70 -3.24 20.30
N ASN A 84 15.79 -3.28 19.53
CA ASN A 84 16.82 -4.31 19.59
C ASN A 84 18.05 -3.74 20.30
#